data_AF-A6G0B7-F1
#
_entry.id   AF-A6G0B7-F1
#
_cell.length_a   1.000
_cell.length_b   1.000
_cell.length_c   1.000
_cell.angle_alpha   90.00
_cell.angle_beta   90.00
_cell.angle_gamma   90.00
#
_symmetry.space_group_name_H-M   'P 1'
#
loop_
_entity.id
_entity.type
_entity.pdbx_description
1 polymer ?
#
loop_
_entity_poly.entity_id
_entity_poly.type
_entity_poly.pdbx_seq_one_letter_code
_entity_poly.pdbx_strand_id
1 'polypeptide(L)'
;MSETPAPSSTPESPKRELGIFAFIVIAVGVGCLLIALLGVVNTALDLELVLDVSGADMDVPNNYEVCAGLGAVGVLFIALTLFGRFVAEKFRAAKGKPLVRVGIVVGAVTLLVVAGRGLQIMALVSTYGSMLAYYATDGDLDDVRRELEKGATPEQLDAAVGRAAQYDNHEALKLLLEAGADLRDATSPEEHRHCALGGTGLQFARVALEHGVGPDSCPDSEHLIWTTVDGHHDDAIKAELVGLYAGAGWSLTTTPEFSEERPYDLAQRMDLPETAAALEQLGALE
;
A
#
# COMPACT_ATOMS: atom_id res chain seq x y z
N MET A 1 41.92 73.98 23.19
CA MET A 1 42.04 72.53 22.97
C MET A 1 40.62 71.99 22.90
N SER A 2 40.16 71.64 21.71
CA SER A 2 38.84 71.07 21.47
C SER A 2 39.05 69.63 21.01
N GLU A 3 38.70 68.67 21.85
CA GLU A 3 38.74 67.25 21.51
C GLU A 3 37.49 66.88 20.72
N THR A 4 37.70 66.33 19.53
CA THR A 4 36.64 65.73 18.71
C THR A 4 36.51 64.25 19.09
N PRO A 5 35.31 63.73 19.44
CA PRO A 5 35.15 62.31 19.71
C PRO A 5 35.08 61.52 18.39
N ALA A 6 35.81 60.40 18.35
CA ALA A 6 35.83 59.49 17.20
C ALA A 6 34.51 58.72 17.07
N PRO A 7 34.04 58.42 15.83
CA PRO A 7 32.83 57.64 15.61
C PRO A 7 33.07 56.14 15.87
N SER A 8 32.23 55.54 16.71
CA SER A 8 32.20 54.09 16.94
C SER A 8 31.54 53.38 15.75
N SER A 9 32.32 52.63 14.98
CA SER A 9 31.81 51.72 13.96
C SER A 9 31.60 50.32 14.56
N THR A 10 30.40 50.02 15.03
CA THR A 10 29.96 48.64 15.21
C THR A 10 29.75 48.00 13.83
N PRO A 11 30.38 46.84 13.52
CA PRO A 11 30.14 46.15 12.26
C PRO A 11 28.74 45.56 12.26
N GLU A 12 27.87 46.09 11.41
CA GLU A 12 26.54 45.57 11.16
C GLU A 12 26.67 44.15 10.57
N SER A 13 26.16 43.15 11.30
CA SER A 13 26.17 41.77 10.81
C SER A 13 25.33 41.67 9.54
N PRO A 14 25.83 41.07 8.45
CA PRO A 14 25.05 40.99 7.22
C PRO A 14 23.83 40.11 7.43
N LYS A 15 22.64 40.72 7.48
CA LYS A 15 21.35 40.03 7.42
C LYS A 15 21.33 39.20 6.14
N ARG A 16 21.47 37.88 6.27
CA ARG A 16 21.35 36.94 5.15
C ARG A 16 19.89 36.86 4.73
N GLU A 17 19.54 37.56 3.66
CA GLU A 17 18.21 37.46 3.07
C GLU A 17 17.99 36.08 2.46
N LEU A 18 16.86 35.47 2.82
CA LEU A 18 16.33 34.31 2.13
C LEU A 18 16.00 34.75 0.70
N GLY A 19 16.54 34.06 -0.31
CA GLY A 19 16.15 34.36 -1.70
C GLY A 19 14.63 34.24 -1.86
N ILE A 20 14.02 35.15 -2.61
CA ILE A 20 12.55 35.24 -2.79
C ILE A 20 11.94 33.88 -3.13
N PHE A 21 12.59 33.08 -3.98
CA PHE A 21 12.15 31.72 -4.30
C PHE A 21 12.10 30.78 -3.08
N ALA A 22 13.12 30.79 -2.22
CA ALA A 22 13.11 29.98 -1.00
C ALA A 22 12.01 30.40 -0.03
N PHE A 23 11.72 31.71 0.04
CA PHE A 23 10.61 32.22 0.83
C PHE A 23 9.26 31.74 0.28
N ILE A 24 9.05 31.82 -1.04
CA ILE A 24 7.84 31.32 -1.69
C ILE A 24 7.64 29.83 -1.42
N VAL A 25 8.67 28.99 -1.59
CA VAL A 25 8.56 27.54 -1.38
C VAL A 25 8.24 27.21 0.09
N ILE A 26 8.86 27.92 1.05
CA ILE A 26 8.51 27.76 2.48
C ILE A 26 7.09 28.22 2.75
N ALA A 27 6.65 29.35 2.17
CA ALA A 27 5.28 29.84 2.34
C ALA A 27 4.25 28.84 1.78
N VAL A 28 4.52 28.24 0.62
CA VAL A 28 3.71 27.14 0.07
C VAL A 28 3.69 25.95 1.03
N GLY A 29 4.85 25.53 1.54
CA GLY A 29 4.93 24.41 2.50
C GLY A 29 4.17 24.67 3.80
N VAL A 30 4.24 25.89 4.33
CA VAL A 30 3.45 26.33 5.49
C VAL A 30 1.96 26.37 5.15
N GLY A 31 1.59 26.84 3.95
CA GLY A 31 0.22 26.81 3.46
C GLY A 31 -0.36 25.39 3.42
N CYS A 32 0.39 24.42 2.89
CA CYS A 32 0.02 23.01 2.90
C CYS A 32 -0.21 22.49 4.33
N LEU A 33 0.67 22.83 5.28
CA LEU A 33 0.53 22.45 6.69
C LEU A 33 -0.71 23.06 7.35
N LEU A 34 -1.03 24.32 7.05
CA LEU A 34 -2.21 24.99 7.58
C LEU A 34 -3.50 24.37 7.03
N ILE A 35 -3.55 24.09 5.73
CA ILE A 35 -4.72 23.42 5.12
C ILE A 35 -4.86 22.00 5.65
N ALA A 36 -3.76 21.26 5.83
CA ALA A 36 -3.79 19.93 6.43
C ALA A 36 -4.33 19.95 7.87
N LEU A 37 -3.89 20.93 8.69
CA LEU A 37 -4.39 21.11 10.05
C LEU A 37 -5.89 21.45 10.04
N LEU A 38 -6.32 22.35 9.17
CA LEU A 38 -7.73 22.70 8.99
C LEU A 38 -8.55 21.47 8.57
N GLY A 39 -8.04 20.65 7.65
CA GLY A 39 -8.68 19.40 7.24
C GLY A 39 -8.79 18.37 8.37
N VAL A 40 -7.76 18.21 9.21
CA VAL A 40 -7.84 17.34 10.39
C VAL A 40 -8.95 17.82 11.34
N VAL A 41 -9.05 19.14 11.57
CA VAL A 41 -10.13 19.72 12.38
C VAL A 41 -11.49 19.52 11.70
N ASN A 42 -11.55 19.68 10.38
CA ASN A 42 -12.75 19.47 9.56
C ASN A 42 -13.28 18.04 9.70
N THR A 43 -12.40 17.04 9.53
CA THR A 43 -12.73 15.62 9.69
C THR A 43 -13.05 15.25 11.15
N ALA A 44 -12.30 15.77 12.12
CA ALA A 44 -12.49 15.41 13.53
C ALA A 44 -13.80 15.96 14.12
N LEU A 45 -14.28 17.09 13.59
CA LEU A 45 -15.49 17.78 14.05
C LEU A 45 -16.67 17.66 13.08
N ASP A 46 -16.52 16.92 11.98
CA ASP A 46 -17.51 16.75 10.91
C ASP A 46 -18.04 18.10 10.40
N LEU A 47 -17.12 19.04 10.17
CA LEU A 47 -17.45 20.36 9.63
C LEU A 47 -17.43 20.26 8.09
N GLU A 48 -18.34 20.95 7.41
CA GLU A 48 -18.32 21.10 5.95
C GLU A 48 -17.64 22.45 5.62
N LEU A 49 -16.37 22.60 6.00
CA LEU A 49 -15.65 23.86 5.76
C LEU A 49 -15.29 24.01 4.28
N VAL A 50 -15.59 25.18 3.74
CA VAL A 50 -15.20 25.62 2.40
C VAL A 50 -14.24 26.79 2.53
N LEU A 51 -13.14 26.76 1.77
CA LEU A 51 -12.24 27.91 1.63
C LEU A 51 -12.66 28.71 0.41
N ASP A 52 -13.21 29.91 0.65
CA ASP A 52 -13.46 30.90 -0.39
C ASP A 52 -12.22 31.79 -0.54
N VAL A 53 -11.56 31.70 -1.71
CA VAL A 53 -10.43 32.56 -2.07
C VAL A 53 -10.79 33.24 -3.39
N SER A 54 -10.73 34.57 -3.44
CA SER A 54 -11.30 35.42 -4.50
C SER A 54 -11.40 34.76 -5.89
N GLY A 55 -12.56 34.16 -6.18
CA GLY A 55 -12.88 33.55 -7.48
C GLY A 55 -12.72 32.03 -7.59
N ALA A 56 -12.43 31.31 -6.52
CA ALA A 56 -12.46 29.85 -6.47
C ALA A 56 -12.91 29.35 -5.09
N ASP A 57 -13.95 28.51 -5.09
CA ASP A 57 -14.34 27.71 -3.94
C ASP A 57 -13.55 26.40 -3.96
N MET A 58 -12.87 26.09 -2.87
CA MET A 58 -12.18 24.82 -2.69
C MET A 58 -12.65 24.15 -1.40
N ASP A 59 -13.15 22.94 -1.54
CA ASP A 59 -13.52 22.11 -0.39
C ASP A 59 -12.28 21.78 0.43
N VAL A 60 -12.37 21.98 1.75
CA VAL A 60 -11.29 21.58 2.66
C VAL A 60 -11.26 20.05 2.71
N PRO A 61 -10.06 19.42 2.66
CA PRO A 61 -9.96 17.96 2.79
C PRO A 61 -10.71 17.45 4.02
N ASN A 62 -11.54 16.43 3.84
CA ASN A 62 -12.37 15.85 4.89
C ASN A 62 -12.01 14.40 5.22
N ASN A 63 -10.90 13.88 4.69
CA ASN A 63 -10.36 12.59 5.08
C ASN A 63 -8.92 12.72 5.65
N TYR A 64 -8.58 11.84 6.59
CA TYR A 64 -7.28 11.89 7.26
C TYR A 64 -6.10 11.60 6.32
N GLU A 65 -6.31 10.80 5.28
CA GLU A 65 -5.26 10.43 4.32
C GLU A 65 -4.79 11.62 3.48
N VAL A 66 -5.72 12.41 2.93
CA VAL A 66 -5.42 13.63 2.16
C VAL A 66 -4.79 14.67 3.08
N CYS A 67 -5.27 14.79 4.32
CA CYS A 67 -4.66 15.69 5.31
C CYS A 67 -3.21 15.29 5.61
N ALA A 68 -2.95 14.01 5.86
CA ALA A 68 -1.61 13.49 6.12
C ALA A 68 -0.69 13.68 4.91
N GLY A 69 -1.17 13.38 3.70
CA GLY A 69 -0.44 13.58 2.45
C GLY A 69 -0.07 15.05 2.23
N LEU A 70 -1.02 15.96 2.40
CA LEU A 70 -0.79 17.40 2.25
C LEU A 70 0.20 17.93 3.30
N GLY A 71 0.08 17.47 4.55
CA GLY A 71 1.01 17.80 5.62
C GLY A 71 2.43 17.32 5.31
N ALA A 72 2.58 16.09 4.80
CA ALA A 72 3.86 15.52 4.41
C ALA A 72 4.52 16.30 3.26
N VAL A 73 3.76 16.73 2.26
CA VAL A 73 4.25 17.62 1.19
C VAL A 73 4.75 18.95 1.75
N GLY A 74 4.01 19.54 2.70
CA GLY A 74 4.42 20.78 3.36
C GLY A 74 5.74 20.65 4.12
N VAL A 75 5.88 19.60 4.92
CA VAL A 75 7.14 19.27 5.61
C VAL A 75 8.28 19.05 4.62
N LEU A 76 8.04 18.33 3.52
CA LEU A 76 9.05 18.03 2.52
C LEU A 76 9.59 19.31 1.85
N PHE A 77 8.73 20.25 1.46
CA PHE A 77 9.16 21.52 0.87
C PHE A 77 10.00 22.36 1.83
N ILE A 78 9.60 22.44 3.09
CA ILE A 78 10.38 23.15 4.11
C ILE A 78 11.73 22.46 4.31
N ALA A 79 11.75 21.13 4.47
CA ALA A 79 12.95 20.34 4.69
C ALA A 79 13.94 20.45 3.52
N LEU A 80 13.48 20.32 2.28
CA LEU A 80 14.32 20.47 1.08
C LEU A 80 14.87 21.89 0.96
N THR A 81 14.08 22.91 1.30
CA THR A 81 14.55 24.31 1.27
C THR A 81 15.63 24.56 2.32
N LEU A 82 15.44 24.06 3.55
CA LEU A 82 16.44 24.15 4.61
C LEU A 82 17.71 23.35 4.28
N PHE A 83 17.56 22.17 3.69
CA PHE A 83 18.67 21.34 3.24
C PHE A 83 19.47 22.02 2.12
N GLY A 84 18.80 22.54 1.10
CA GLY A 84 19.43 23.28 0.01
C GLY A 84 20.22 24.51 0.53
N ARG A 85 19.66 25.22 1.51
CA ARG A 85 20.37 26.30 2.21
C ARG A 85 21.62 25.80 2.91
N PHE A 86 21.52 24.72 3.68
CA PHE A 86 22.66 24.12 4.39
C PHE A 86 23.79 23.75 3.42
N VAL A 87 23.45 23.10 2.30
CA VAL A 87 24.42 22.73 1.25
C VAL A 87 25.07 23.97 0.64
N ALA A 88 24.28 25.00 0.32
CA ALA A 88 24.80 26.26 -0.23
C ALA A 88 25.74 26.97 0.75
N GLU A 89 25.43 26.97 2.05
CA GLU A 89 26.28 27.55 3.08
C GLU A 89 27.62 26.81 3.19
N LYS A 90 27.61 25.47 3.22
CA LYS A 90 28.83 24.66 3.22
C LYS A 90 29.65 24.85 1.95
N PHE A 91 29.00 24.92 0.78
CA PHE A 91 29.67 25.13 -0.50
C PHE A 91 30.38 26.51 -0.58
N ARG A 92 29.71 27.56 -0.08
CA ARG A 92 30.31 28.91 0.01
C ARG A 92 31.47 28.94 1.00
N ALA A 93 31.35 28.27 2.15
CA ALA A 93 32.43 28.18 3.14
C ALA A 93 33.68 27.46 2.59
N ALA A 94 33.51 26.54 1.64
CA ALA A 94 34.60 25.83 0.97
C ALA A 94 35.27 26.64 -0.17
N LYS A 95 35.17 27.98 -0.17
CA LYS A 95 35.80 28.82 -1.20
C LYS A 95 37.32 28.61 -1.23
N GLY A 96 37.87 28.43 -2.44
CA GLY A 96 39.30 28.15 -2.66
C GLY A 96 39.71 26.68 -2.47
N LYS A 97 38.78 25.77 -2.10
CA LYS A 97 39.04 24.33 -1.92
C LYS A 97 38.19 23.51 -2.90
N PRO A 98 38.62 23.34 -4.17
CA PRO A 98 37.78 22.74 -5.21
C PRO A 98 37.34 21.30 -4.91
N LEU A 99 38.24 20.47 -4.36
CA LEU A 99 37.90 19.08 -3.98
C LEU A 99 36.82 19.02 -2.90
N VAL A 100 36.85 19.93 -1.93
CA VAL A 100 35.84 19.98 -0.85
C VAL A 100 34.47 20.36 -1.42
N ARG A 101 34.43 21.28 -2.40
CA ARG A 101 33.18 21.66 -3.08
C ARG A 101 32.56 20.50 -3.85
N VAL A 102 33.38 19.74 -4.57
CA VAL A 102 32.93 18.53 -5.26
C VAL A 102 32.36 17.53 -4.24
N GLY A 103 33.08 17.29 -3.14
CA GLY A 103 32.60 16.40 -2.07
C GLY A 103 31.26 16.82 -1.45
N ILE A 104 31.04 18.13 -1.24
CA ILE A 104 29.75 18.65 -0.73
C ILE A 104 28.61 18.37 -1.70
N VAL A 105 28.81 18.63 -2.99
CA VAL A 105 27.77 18.42 -4.01
C VAL A 105 27.47 16.93 -4.17
N VAL A 106 28.51 16.10 -4.29
CA VAL A 106 28.36 14.65 -4.40
C VAL A 106 27.66 14.08 -3.16
N GLY A 107 28.09 14.46 -1.96
CA GLY A 107 27.46 14.02 -0.72
C GLY A 107 25.99 14.44 -0.61
N ALA A 108 25.65 15.66 -1.03
CA ALA A 108 24.26 16.12 -1.05
C ALA A 108 23.40 15.32 -2.04
N VAL A 109 23.92 15.04 -3.25
CA VAL A 109 23.22 14.21 -4.24
C VAL A 109 23.05 12.78 -3.73
N THR A 110 24.10 12.17 -3.17
CA THR A 110 24.01 10.82 -2.58
C THR A 110 22.96 10.78 -1.47
N LEU A 111 22.92 11.78 -0.58
CA LEU A 111 21.94 11.84 0.49
C LEU A 111 20.51 11.96 -0.05
N LEU A 112 20.29 12.79 -1.08
CA LEU A 112 18.99 12.90 -1.74
C LEU A 112 18.56 11.60 -2.41
N VAL A 113 19.48 10.89 -3.07
CA VAL A 113 19.19 9.59 -3.70
C VAL A 113 18.81 8.54 -2.65
N VAL A 114 19.57 8.46 -1.55
CA VAL A 114 19.29 7.51 -0.46
C VAL A 114 17.96 7.84 0.23
N ALA A 115 17.72 9.12 0.54
CA ALA A 115 16.46 9.56 1.15
C ALA A 115 15.25 9.31 0.23
N GLY A 116 15.40 9.61 -1.07
CA GLY A 116 14.37 9.35 -2.07
C GLY A 116 14.05 7.86 -2.20
N ARG A 117 15.06 7.00 -2.26
CA ARG A 117 14.89 5.54 -2.25
C ARG A 117 14.22 5.05 -0.96
N GLY A 118 14.62 5.58 0.19
CA GLY A 118 13.99 5.25 1.47
C GLY A 118 12.51 5.62 1.49
N LEU A 119 12.14 6.81 0.99
CA LEU A 119 10.75 7.25 0.92
C LEU A 119 9.91 6.37 -0.03
N GLN A 120 10.48 5.98 -1.18
CA GLN A 120 9.83 5.06 -2.12
C GLN A 120 9.53 3.71 -1.48
N ILE A 121 10.51 3.11 -0.78
CA ILE A 121 10.32 1.83 -0.09
C ILE A 121 9.26 1.97 1.00
N MET A 122 9.30 3.04 1.79
CA MET A 122 8.29 3.28 2.83
C MET A 122 6.88 3.43 2.25
N ALA A 123 6.74 4.15 1.12
CA ALA A 123 5.47 4.29 0.43
C ALA A 123 4.95 2.92 -0.05
N LEU A 124 5.80 2.13 -0.72
CA LEU A 124 5.44 0.79 -1.18
C LEU A 124 5.06 -0.14 -0.02
N VAL A 125 5.88 -0.19 1.03
CA VAL A 125 5.59 -1.03 2.21
C VAL A 125 4.32 -0.58 2.91
N SER A 126 4.04 0.72 2.98
CA SER A 126 2.79 1.23 3.55
C SER A 126 1.56 0.85 2.72
N THR A 127 1.69 0.74 1.39
CA THR A 127 0.58 0.37 0.50
C THR A 127 0.38 -1.14 0.41
N TYR A 128 1.46 -1.90 0.31
CA TYR A 128 1.43 -3.34 0.05
C TYR A 128 1.64 -4.20 1.29
N GLY A 129 2.00 -3.61 2.44
CA GLY A 129 2.34 -4.32 3.68
C GLY A 129 3.80 -4.78 3.73
N SER A 130 4.38 -5.17 2.59
CA SER A 130 5.80 -5.53 2.48
C SER A 130 6.30 -5.42 1.04
N MET A 131 7.63 -5.41 0.86
CA MET A 131 8.24 -5.54 -0.48
C MET A 131 7.92 -6.90 -1.10
N LEU A 132 7.90 -7.97 -0.29
CA LEU A 132 7.52 -9.31 -0.74
C LEU A 132 6.10 -9.31 -1.32
N ALA A 133 5.15 -8.65 -0.66
CA ALA A 133 3.78 -8.54 -1.13
C ALA A 133 3.63 -7.69 -2.39
N TYR A 134 4.44 -6.63 -2.53
CA TYR A 134 4.53 -5.86 -3.78
C TYR A 134 5.03 -6.75 -4.93
N TYR A 135 6.10 -7.52 -4.75
CA TYR A 135 6.61 -8.40 -5.81
C TYR A 135 5.67 -9.57 -6.12
N ALA A 136 4.97 -10.10 -5.10
CA ALA A 136 3.94 -11.10 -5.29
C ALA A 136 2.71 -10.55 -6.05
N THR A 137 2.46 -9.24 -6.00
CA THR A 137 1.45 -8.54 -6.81
C THR A 137 1.86 -8.42 -8.27
N ASP A 138 3.14 -8.09 -8.53
CA ASP A 138 3.63 -7.87 -9.90
C ASP A 138 3.97 -9.18 -10.62
N GLY A 139 4.15 -10.27 -9.86
CA GLY A 139 4.56 -11.57 -10.38
C GLY A 139 6.07 -11.65 -10.69
N ASP A 140 6.89 -10.74 -10.15
CA ASP A 140 8.35 -10.80 -10.29
C ASP A 140 8.93 -11.90 -9.38
N LEU A 141 8.98 -13.11 -9.93
CA LEU A 141 9.40 -14.30 -9.20
C LEU A 141 10.86 -14.24 -8.72
N ASP A 142 11.73 -13.51 -9.44
CA ASP A 142 13.13 -13.39 -9.04
C ASP A 142 13.28 -12.47 -7.83
N ASP A 143 12.50 -11.40 -7.75
CA ASP A 143 12.42 -10.56 -6.56
C ASP A 143 11.71 -11.25 -5.39
N VAL A 144 10.63 -12.01 -5.65
CA VAL A 144 9.97 -12.84 -4.62
C VAL A 144 10.99 -13.79 -3.98
N ARG A 145 11.76 -14.54 -4.77
CA ARG A 145 12.81 -15.44 -4.23
C ARG A 145 13.86 -14.66 -3.42
N ARG A 146 14.34 -13.52 -3.93
CA ARG A 146 15.33 -12.69 -3.22
C ARG A 146 14.82 -12.19 -1.88
N GLU A 147 13.56 -11.79 -1.77
CA GLU A 147 12.99 -11.34 -0.50
C GLU A 147 12.79 -12.52 0.47
N LEU A 148 12.36 -13.68 -0.02
CA LEU A 148 12.22 -14.90 0.79
C LEU A 148 13.57 -15.36 1.37
N GLU A 149 14.66 -15.28 0.59
CA GLU A 149 16.02 -15.61 1.04
C GLU A 149 16.52 -14.75 2.23
N LYS A 150 15.93 -13.57 2.45
CA LYS A 150 16.27 -12.70 3.59
C LYS A 150 15.60 -13.14 4.89
N GLY A 151 14.69 -14.13 4.83
CA GLY A 151 13.91 -14.60 5.97
C GLY A 151 12.66 -13.75 6.19
N ALA A 152 11.62 -14.00 5.39
CA ALA A 152 10.33 -13.32 5.53
C ALA A 152 9.66 -13.65 6.87
N THR A 153 9.09 -12.65 7.53
CA THR A 153 8.30 -12.85 8.75
C THR A 153 6.90 -13.39 8.39
N PRO A 154 6.17 -14.00 9.35
CA PRO A 154 4.80 -14.47 9.11
C PRO A 154 3.90 -13.36 8.56
N GLU A 155 4.02 -12.13 9.06
CA GLU A 155 3.22 -10.98 8.61
C GLU A 155 3.52 -10.64 7.14
N GLN A 156 4.78 -10.80 6.72
CA GLN A 156 5.18 -10.55 5.34
C GLN A 156 4.67 -11.64 4.40
N LEU A 157 4.63 -12.90 4.86
CA LEU A 157 4.11 -14.03 4.10
C LEU A 157 2.59 -13.90 3.93
N ASP A 158 1.84 -13.64 5.01
CA ASP A 158 0.38 -13.46 4.98
C ASP A 158 0.00 -12.32 4.03
N ALA A 159 0.66 -11.15 4.16
CA ALA A 159 0.44 -10.02 3.25
C ALA A 159 0.74 -10.38 1.78
N ALA A 160 1.77 -11.19 1.52
CA ALA A 160 2.13 -11.60 0.18
C ALA A 160 1.18 -12.63 -0.41
N VAL A 161 0.65 -13.56 0.39
CA VAL A 161 -0.39 -14.52 -0.03
C VAL A 161 -1.66 -13.77 -0.42
N GLY A 162 -2.13 -12.84 0.41
CA GLY A 162 -3.32 -12.04 0.11
C GLY A 162 -3.16 -11.22 -1.19
N ARG A 163 -1.98 -10.65 -1.42
CA ARG A 163 -1.68 -9.93 -2.67
C ARG A 163 -1.54 -10.84 -3.88
N ALA A 164 -0.91 -12.01 -3.73
CA ALA A 164 -0.83 -12.99 -4.80
C ALA A 164 -2.24 -13.46 -5.24
N ALA A 165 -3.14 -13.69 -4.27
CA ALA A 165 -4.53 -14.04 -4.52
C ALA A 165 -5.29 -12.93 -5.26
N GLN A 166 -5.18 -11.69 -4.78
CA GLN A 166 -5.86 -10.53 -5.39
C GLN A 166 -5.54 -10.35 -6.88
N TYR A 167 -4.34 -10.75 -7.31
CA TYR A 167 -3.87 -10.63 -8.69
C TYR A 167 -3.74 -11.98 -9.42
N ASP A 168 -4.24 -13.07 -8.82
CA ASP A 168 -4.21 -14.43 -9.37
C ASP A 168 -2.81 -14.95 -9.74
N ASN A 169 -1.79 -14.52 -9.00
CA ASN A 169 -0.38 -14.86 -9.24
C ASN A 169 0.00 -16.20 -8.60
N HIS A 170 -0.46 -17.29 -9.22
CA HIS A 170 -0.24 -18.66 -8.75
C HIS A 170 1.25 -19.08 -8.67
N GLU A 171 2.12 -18.57 -9.55
CA GLU A 171 3.57 -18.84 -9.47
C GLU A 171 4.22 -18.15 -8.26
N ALA A 172 3.75 -16.95 -7.89
CA ALA A 172 4.19 -16.29 -6.67
C ALA A 172 3.67 -17.05 -5.44
N LEU A 173 2.39 -17.44 -5.43
CA LEU A 173 1.81 -18.28 -4.38
C LEU A 173 2.65 -19.53 -4.15
N LYS A 174 3.03 -20.24 -5.22
CA LYS A 174 3.86 -21.44 -5.13
C LYS A 174 5.15 -21.20 -4.34
N LEU A 175 5.89 -20.14 -4.67
CA LEU A 175 7.12 -19.79 -3.96
C LEU A 175 6.86 -19.42 -2.49
N LEU A 176 5.75 -18.74 -2.21
CA LEU A 176 5.36 -18.38 -0.84
C LEU A 176 5.04 -19.64 0.00
N LEU A 177 4.27 -20.58 -0.55
CA LEU A 177 3.93 -21.85 0.10
C LEU A 177 5.17 -22.73 0.30
N GLU A 178 6.08 -22.80 -0.68
CA GLU A 178 7.38 -23.48 -0.56
C GLU A 178 8.26 -22.86 0.55
N ALA A 179 8.09 -21.56 0.83
CA ALA A 179 8.75 -20.86 1.92
C ALA A 179 8.02 -20.96 3.28
N GLY A 180 6.93 -21.73 3.35
CA GLY A 180 6.18 -21.99 4.58
C GLY A 180 5.03 -21.02 4.86
N ALA A 181 4.61 -20.23 3.87
CA ALA A 181 3.33 -19.54 3.97
C ALA A 181 2.16 -20.53 4.01
N ASP A 182 1.03 -20.10 4.55
CA ASP A 182 -0.26 -20.79 4.43
C ASP A 182 -1.38 -19.77 4.18
N LEU A 183 -2.63 -20.23 4.12
CA LEU A 183 -3.79 -19.39 3.82
C LEU A 183 -4.60 -19.01 5.06
N ARG A 184 -4.05 -19.20 6.27
CA ARG A 184 -4.76 -18.92 7.52
C ARG A 184 -4.83 -17.43 7.86
N ASP A 185 -3.96 -16.62 7.26
CA ASP A 185 -3.84 -15.18 7.54
C ASP A 185 -3.76 -14.91 9.06
N ALA A 186 -2.92 -15.70 9.74
CA ALA A 186 -2.90 -15.79 11.19
C ALA A 186 -2.43 -14.49 11.86
N THR A 187 -1.76 -13.60 11.11
CA THR A 187 -1.28 -12.31 11.61
C THR A 187 -2.33 -11.21 11.53
N SER A 188 -3.38 -11.38 10.72
CA SER A 188 -4.51 -10.44 10.68
C SER A 188 -5.46 -10.63 11.88
N PRO A 189 -6.17 -9.55 12.29
CA PRO A 189 -7.28 -9.66 13.25
C PRO A 189 -8.32 -10.67 12.76
N GLU A 190 -8.91 -11.43 13.68
CA GLU A 190 -9.82 -12.54 13.37
C GLU A 190 -10.98 -12.10 12.47
N GLU A 191 -11.55 -10.92 12.74
CA GLU A 191 -12.65 -10.32 11.98
C GLU A 191 -12.29 -9.87 10.55
N HIS A 192 -11.02 -9.86 10.18
CA HIS A 192 -10.54 -9.47 8.85
C HIS A 192 -9.96 -10.64 8.05
N ARG A 193 -9.82 -11.81 8.68
CA ARG A 193 -9.32 -13.00 8.00
C ARG A 193 -10.34 -13.45 6.97
N HIS A 194 -9.86 -13.82 5.80
CA HIS A 194 -10.69 -14.35 4.73
C HIS A 194 -9.91 -15.34 3.91
N CYS A 195 -10.61 -16.33 3.36
CA CYS A 195 -9.98 -17.34 2.53
C CYS A 195 -9.47 -16.73 1.23
N ALA A 196 -8.16 -16.79 1.03
CA ALA A 196 -7.50 -16.24 -0.16
C ALA A 196 -7.89 -16.96 -1.46
N LEU A 197 -8.63 -18.07 -1.42
CA LEU A 197 -9.14 -18.75 -2.60
C LEU A 197 -10.37 -18.07 -3.22
N GLY A 198 -11.08 -17.24 -2.45
CA GLY A 198 -12.29 -16.55 -2.90
C GLY A 198 -12.01 -15.64 -4.09
N GLY A 199 -12.61 -15.94 -5.24
CA GLY A 199 -12.46 -15.15 -6.47
C GLY A 199 -11.13 -15.33 -7.22
N THR A 200 -10.33 -16.35 -6.85
CA THR A 200 -9.11 -16.70 -7.57
C THR A 200 -9.35 -17.65 -8.73
N GLY A 201 -8.43 -17.65 -9.69
CA GLY A 201 -8.49 -18.49 -10.87
C GLY A 201 -8.10 -19.94 -10.60
N LEU A 202 -8.35 -20.76 -11.61
CA LEU A 202 -8.14 -22.21 -11.55
C LEU A 202 -6.71 -22.62 -11.17
N GLN A 203 -5.70 -21.95 -11.73
CA GLN A 203 -4.30 -22.31 -11.46
C GLN A 203 -3.88 -21.96 -10.03
N PHE A 204 -4.39 -20.84 -9.50
CA PHE A 204 -4.15 -20.45 -8.12
C PHE A 204 -4.74 -21.46 -7.14
N ALA A 205 -6.00 -21.84 -7.37
CA ALA A 205 -6.66 -22.89 -6.61
C ALA A 205 -5.86 -24.22 -6.66
N ARG A 206 -5.44 -24.65 -7.85
CA ARG A 206 -4.65 -25.88 -8.01
C ARG A 206 -3.35 -25.85 -7.20
N VAL A 207 -2.58 -24.78 -7.31
CA VAL A 207 -1.32 -24.62 -6.55
C VAL A 207 -1.57 -24.69 -5.05
N ALA A 208 -2.59 -23.98 -4.55
CA ALA A 208 -2.95 -24.00 -3.14
C ALA A 208 -3.31 -25.42 -2.66
N LEU A 209 -4.19 -26.12 -3.39
CA LEU A 209 -4.62 -27.47 -3.03
C LEU A 209 -3.49 -28.50 -3.11
N GLU A 210 -2.58 -28.39 -4.08
CA GLU A 210 -1.37 -29.23 -4.19
C GLU A 210 -0.45 -29.11 -2.98
N HIS A 211 -0.50 -27.97 -2.28
CA HIS A 211 0.24 -27.71 -1.05
C HIS A 211 -0.56 -28.01 0.22
N GLY A 212 -1.70 -28.71 0.09
CA GLY A 212 -2.48 -29.19 1.22
C GLY A 212 -3.41 -28.14 1.84
N VAL A 213 -3.71 -27.05 1.13
CA VAL A 213 -4.74 -26.11 1.57
C VAL A 213 -6.10 -26.83 1.55
N GLY A 214 -6.79 -26.80 2.68
CA GLY A 214 -8.15 -27.30 2.86
C GLY A 214 -9.02 -26.34 3.70
N PRO A 215 -10.25 -26.75 4.06
CA PRO A 215 -11.15 -25.95 4.89
C PRO A 215 -10.51 -25.48 6.21
N ASP A 216 -9.74 -26.34 6.88
CA ASP A 216 -9.11 -26.01 8.17
C ASP A 216 -7.96 -24.99 8.08
N SER A 217 -7.44 -24.76 6.87
CA SER A 217 -6.34 -23.83 6.61
C SER A 217 -6.79 -22.57 5.85
N CYS A 218 -8.09 -22.38 5.67
CA CYS A 218 -8.66 -21.23 4.97
C CYS A 218 -9.81 -20.63 5.81
N PRO A 219 -9.63 -19.47 6.44
CA PRO A 219 -10.59 -18.89 7.35
C PRO A 219 -11.83 -18.42 6.59
N ASP A 220 -13.00 -18.50 7.22
CA ASP A 220 -14.29 -18.09 6.66
C ASP A 220 -14.59 -18.73 5.28
N SER A 221 -14.12 -19.96 5.07
CA SER A 221 -14.22 -20.67 3.79
C SER A 221 -15.39 -21.65 3.71
N GLU A 222 -16.26 -21.72 4.73
CA GLU A 222 -17.36 -22.68 4.80
C GLU A 222 -18.32 -22.56 3.62
N HIS A 223 -18.42 -21.35 3.06
CA HIS A 223 -19.25 -21.00 1.91
C HIS A 223 -18.43 -20.78 0.61
N LEU A 224 -17.18 -21.26 0.54
CA LEU A 224 -16.29 -21.08 -0.61
C LEU A 224 -16.91 -21.55 -1.93
N ILE A 225 -17.56 -22.71 -1.93
CA ILE A 225 -18.26 -23.24 -3.11
C ILE A 225 -19.39 -22.29 -3.53
N TRP A 226 -20.17 -21.77 -2.59
CA TRP A 226 -21.21 -20.78 -2.88
C TRP A 226 -20.63 -19.52 -3.52
N THR A 227 -19.55 -18.95 -2.95
CA THR A 227 -18.90 -17.74 -3.51
C THR A 227 -18.30 -17.96 -4.88
N THR A 228 -17.87 -19.19 -5.17
CA THR A 228 -17.35 -19.58 -6.49
C THR A 228 -18.46 -19.55 -7.54
N VAL A 229 -19.66 -20.02 -7.20
CA VAL A 229 -20.83 -19.99 -8.08
C VAL A 229 -21.30 -18.54 -8.31
N ASP A 230 -21.32 -17.70 -7.28
CA ASP A 230 -21.71 -16.28 -7.37
C ASP A 230 -20.66 -15.40 -8.09
N GLY A 231 -19.41 -15.85 -8.12
CA GLY A 231 -18.26 -15.10 -8.65
C GLY A 231 -18.32 -14.80 -10.15
N HIS A 232 -17.29 -14.12 -10.66
CA HIS A 232 -17.28 -13.56 -12.02
C HIS A 232 -16.70 -14.48 -13.10
N HIS A 233 -16.30 -15.71 -12.76
CA HIS A 233 -15.74 -16.64 -13.73
C HIS A 233 -16.81 -17.19 -14.70
N ASP A 234 -16.36 -17.63 -15.88
CA ASP A 234 -17.21 -18.36 -16.81
C ASP A 234 -17.68 -19.69 -16.21
N ASP A 235 -18.84 -20.18 -16.66
CA ASP A 235 -19.48 -21.39 -16.13
C ASP A 235 -18.56 -22.62 -16.09
N ALA A 236 -17.80 -22.85 -17.16
CA ALA A 236 -16.85 -23.96 -17.22
C ALA A 236 -15.76 -23.89 -16.13
N ILE A 237 -15.23 -22.68 -15.85
CA ILE A 237 -14.23 -22.46 -14.81
C ILE A 237 -14.85 -22.66 -13.43
N LYS A 238 -16.08 -22.16 -13.22
CA LYS A 238 -16.82 -22.36 -11.97
C LYS A 238 -17.04 -23.85 -11.70
N ALA A 239 -17.49 -24.61 -12.70
CA ALA A 239 -17.70 -26.06 -12.59
C ALA A 239 -16.42 -26.79 -12.17
N GLU A 240 -15.28 -26.41 -12.76
CA GLU A 240 -13.99 -27.02 -12.43
C GLU A 240 -13.50 -26.65 -11.02
N LEU A 241 -13.61 -25.37 -10.64
CA LEU A 241 -13.28 -24.91 -9.29
C LEU A 241 -14.14 -25.58 -8.23
N VAL A 242 -15.45 -25.70 -8.47
CA VAL A 242 -16.38 -26.42 -7.59
C VAL A 242 -15.93 -27.87 -7.42
N GLY A 243 -15.56 -28.55 -8.50
CA GLY A 243 -15.04 -29.92 -8.44
C GLY A 243 -13.75 -30.03 -7.62
N LEU A 244 -12.83 -29.08 -7.78
CA LEU A 244 -11.58 -29.03 -7.01
C LEU A 244 -11.84 -28.81 -5.52
N TYR A 245 -12.65 -27.82 -5.16
CA TYR A 245 -12.96 -27.51 -3.77
C TYR A 245 -13.78 -28.62 -3.11
N ALA A 246 -14.77 -29.20 -3.79
CA ALA A 246 -15.50 -30.34 -3.27
C ALA A 246 -14.57 -31.55 -3.01
N GLY A 247 -13.66 -31.83 -3.95
CA GLY A 247 -12.67 -32.90 -3.81
C GLY A 247 -11.69 -32.70 -2.65
N ALA A 248 -11.45 -31.45 -2.26
CA ALA A 248 -10.61 -31.08 -1.11
C ALA A 248 -11.40 -30.92 0.21
N GLY A 249 -12.71 -31.20 0.21
CA GLY A 249 -13.52 -31.33 1.42
C GLY A 249 -14.39 -30.13 1.78
N TRP A 250 -14.51 -29.12 0.90
CA TRP A 250 -15.45 -28.03 1.11
C TRP A 250 -16.91 -28.49 0.93
N SER A 251 -17.81 -27.89 1.71
CA SER A 251 -19.24 -28.23 1.73
C SER A 251 -19.95 -27.79 0.45
N LEU A 252 -20.75 -28.70 -0.12
CA LEU A 252 -21.57 -28.44 -1.30
C LEU A 252 -22.89 -27.72 -0.98
N THR A 253 -23.29 -27.68 0.29
CA THR A 253 -24.65 -27.27 0.71
C THR A 253 -24.66 -26.06 1.63
N THR A 254 -23.50 -25.62 2.12
CA THR A 254 -23.42 -24.46 3.01
C THR A 254 -23.77 -23.18 2.26
N THR A 255 -24.57 -22.33 2.90
CA THR A 255 -24.95 -21.01 2.39
C THR A 255 -24.49 -19.91 3.36
N PRO A 256 -24.20 -18.70 2.86
CA PRO A 256 -23.89 -17.57 3.73
C PRO A 256 -25.15 -17.06 4.45
N GLU A 257 -24.99 -16.34 5.56
CA GLU A 257 -26.13 -15.89 6.41
C GLU A 257 -27.16 -15.02 5.67
N PHE A 258 -26.74 -14.31 4.63
CA PHE A 258 -27.60 -13.43 3.85
C PHE A 258 -28.36 -14.15 2.72
N SER A 259 -28.14 -15.46 2.53
CA SER A 259 -28.80 -16.25 1.48
C SER A 259 -29.25 -17.63 1.98
N GLU A 260 -30.49 -17.99 1.67
CA GLU A 260 -31.00 -19.36 1.86
C GLU A 260 -30.78 -20.23 0.61
N GLU A 261 -30.25 -19.65 -0.48
CA GLU A 261 -30.08 -20.34 -1.75
C GLU A 261 -28.81 -21.19 -1.75
N ARG A 262 -28.97 -22.51 -1.88
CA ARG A 262 -27.84 -23.46 -1.97
C ARG A 262 -27.05 -23.25 -3.25
N PRO A 263 -25.76 -23.65 -3.30
CA PRO A 263 -24.94 -23.50 -4.51
C PRO A 263 -25.59 -24.06 -5.79
N TYR A 264 -26.29 -25.20 -5.69
CA TYR A 264 -27.00 -25.78 -6.84
C TYR A 264 -28.18 -24.90 -7.32
N ASP A 265 -29.00 -24.43 -6.38
CA ASP A 265 -30.16 -23.60 -6.68
C ASP A 265 -29.71 -22.25 -7.29
N LEU A 266 -28.60 -21.70 -6.76
CA LEU A 266 -27.94 -20.51 -7.30
C LEU A 266 -27.44 -20.73 -8.74
N ALA A 267 -26.77 -21.85 -9.01
CA ALA A 267 -26.29 -22.17 -10.35
C ALA A 267 -27.45 -22.28 -11.37
N GLN A 268 -28.58 -22.89 -10.98
CA GLN A 268 -29.78 -22.96 -11.81
C GLN A 268 -30.36 -21.56 -12.08
N ARG A 269 -30.48 -20.71 -11.06
CA ARG A 269 -30.99 -19.34 -11.22
C ARG A 269 -30.12 -18.48 -12.12
N MET A 270 -28.81 -18.67 -12.06
CA MET A 270 -27.83 -17.94 -12.87
C MET A 270 -27.65 -18.50 -14.29
N ASP A 271 -28.37 -19.56 -14.67
CA ASP A 271 -28.25 -20.24 -15.96
C ASP A 271 -26.82 -20.77 -16.21
N LEU A 272 -26.27 -21.47 -15.21
CA LEU A 272 -24.93 -22.07 -15.20
C LEU A 272 -25.02 -23.61 -15.35
N PRO A 273 -25.33 -24.14 -16.55
CA PRO A 273 -25.60 -25.57 -16.76
C PRO A 273 -24.42 -26.48 -16.43
N GLU A 274 -23.17 -26.07 -16.69
CA GLU A 274 -21.99 -26.88 -16.41
C GLU A 274 -21.74 -26.96 -14.90
N THR A 275 -21.83 -25.82 -14.20
CA THR A 275 -21.68 -25.76 -12.74
C THR A 275 -22.79 -26.52 -12.03
N ALA A 276 -24.05 -26.38 -12.47
CA ALA A 276 -25.17 -27.12 -11.90
C ALA A 276 -25.01 -28.64 -12.10
N ALA A 277 -24.57 -29.08 -13.29
CA ALA A 277 -24.31 -30.48 -13.56
C ALA A 277 -23.14 -31.03 -12.71
N ALA A 278 -22.10 -30.23 -12.47
CA ALA A 278 -21.00 -30.61 -11.59
C ALA A 278 -21.48 -30.78 -10.14
N LEU A 279 -22.25 -29.83 -9.63
CA LEU A 279 -22.84 -29.89 -8.29
C LEU A 279 -23.77 -31.10 -8.11
N GLU A 280 -24.62 -31.39 -9.09
CA GLU A 280 -25.50 -32.57 -9.09
C GLU A 280 -24.69 -33.88 -9.03
N GLN A 281 -23.65 -34.01 -9.87
CA GLN A 281 -22.79 -35.20 -9.90
C GLN A 281 -22.03 -35.42 -8.59
N LEU A 282 -21.69 -34.33 -7.89
CA LEU A 282 -21.00 -34.36 -6.61
C LEU A 282 -21.94 -34.61 -5.42
N GLY A 283 -23.26 -34.70 -5.65
CA GLY A 283 -24.25 -35.02 -4.63
C GLY A 283 -24.81 -33.80 -3.89
N ALA A 284 -24.77 -32.60 -4.46
CA ALA A 284 -25.27 -31.37 -3.81
C ALA A 284 -26.81 -31.33 -3.63
N LEU A 285 -27.54 -32.34 -4.11
CA LEU A 285 -28.99 -32.45 -4.01
C LEU A 285 -29.46 -33.18 -2.73
N GLU A 286 -28.59 -33.97 -2.09
CA GLU A 286 -28.87 -34.72 -0.86
C GLU A 286 -28.57 -33.90 0.40
#